data_AF-A0A1S3MXU8-F1
#
_entry.id   AF-A0A1S3MXU8-F1
#
_cell.length_a   1.000
_cell.length_b   1.000
_cell.length_c   1.000
_cell.angle_alpha   90.00
_cell.angle_beta   90.00
_cell.angle_gamma   90.00
#
_symmetry.space_group_name_H-M   'P 1'
#
loop_
_entity.id
_entity.type
_entity.pdbx_description
1 polymer ?
#
loop_
_entity_poly.entity_id
_entity_poly.type
_entity_poly.pdbx_seq_one_letter_code
_entity_poly.pdbx_strand_id
1 'polypeptide(L)'
;VLDIKKKLKQSKRFWSNLPDEICIKDKLTESDEEQCWNSHAKARYFPEVVKDGLTNQLNNPEVAVDITRPDTLIRQQIMTLRVMTNKLKNAYNGNDIFFQDSSDEGSGSGSGCPEGCTTEFVFVGSEAPVVGADRSDERVSAAAGSASHPSRTSLPLLLTFSLTALSWSRR
;
A
#
# COMPACT_ATOMS: atom_id res chain seq x y z
N VAL A 1 7.36 9.43 -28.62
CA VAL A 1 6.06 8.77 -28.87
C VAL A 1 6.14 7.23 -28.86
N LEU A 2 6.99 6.59 -29.69
CA LEU A 2 7.02 5.12 -29.80
C LEU A 2 7.29 4.38 -28.48
N ASP A 3 8.22 4.87 -27.65
CA ASP A 3 8.52 4.30 -26.33
C ASP A 3 7.28 4.36 -25.39
N ILE A 4 6.57 5.48 -25.35
CA ILE A 4 5.33 5.64 -24.58
C ILE A 4 4.29 4.60 -25.04
N LYS A 5 4.11 4.41 -26.35
CA LYS A 5 3.21 3.39 -26.91
C LYS A 5 3.63 1.96 -26.52
N LYS A 6 4.93 1.68 -26.45
CA LYS A 6 5.48 0.39 -26.00
C LYS A 6 5.18 0.15 -24.51
N LYS A 7 5.48 1.13 -23.65
CA LYS A 7 5.23 1.08 -22.20
C LYS A 7 3.74 0.95 -21.87
N LEU A 8 2.86 1.71 -22.54
CA LEU A 8 1.41 1.57 -22.40
C LEU A 8 0.88 0.19 -22.87
N LYS A 9 1.50 -0.42 -23.89
CA LYS A 9 1.16 -1.78 -24.32
C LYS A 9 1.56 -2.82 -23.27
N GLN A 10 2.71 -2.63 -22.61
CA GLN A 10 3.19 -3.50 -21.52
C GLN A 10 2.30 -3.39 -20.27
N SER A 11 1.92 -2.17 -19.85
CA SER A 11 1.10 -1.95 -18.65
C SER A 11 -0.38 -2.30 -18.79
N LYS A 12 -0.88 -2.63 -19.99
CA LYS A 12 -2.32 -2.91 -20.25
C LYS A 12 -2.90 -4.03 -19.37
N ARG A 13 -2.07 -4.96 -18.90
CA ARG A 13 -2.47 -6.12 -18.07
C ARG A 13 -1.91 -6.07 -16.63
N PHE A 14 -1.39 -4.92 -16.21
CA PHE A 14 -0.73 -4.76 -14.91
C PHE A 14 -1.59 -5.28 -13.72
N TRP A 15 -2.87 -4.90 -13.65
CA TRP A 15 -3.73 -5.30 -12.53
C TRP A 15 -4.19 -6.77 -12.55
N SER A 16 -4.34 -7.38 -13.73
CA SER A 16 -4.70 -8.80 -13.84
C SER A 16 -3.50 -9.71 -13.57
N ASN A 17 -2.30 -9.28 -13.96
CA ASN A 17 -1.08 -10.07 -13.82
C ASN A 17 -0.39 -9.88 -12.46
N LEU A 18 -0.88 -8.96 -11.62
CA LEU A 18 -0.28 -8.66 -10.32
C LEU A 18 -0.15 -9.90 -9.40
N PRO A 19 -1.16 -10.80 -9.28
CA PRO A 19 -1.03 -12.02 -8.48
C PRO A 19 0.07 -12.94 -9.04
N ASP A 20 0.05 -13.22 -10.34
CA ASP A 20 1.04 -14.07 -11.02
C ASP A 20 2.46 -13.53 -10.82
N GLU A 21 2.65 -12.21 -10.99
CA GLU A 21 3.94 -11.56 -10.80
C GLU A 21 4.47 -11.68 -9.37
N ILE A 22 3.61 -11.63 -8.34
CA ILE A 22 4.00 -11.82 -6.94
C ILE A 22 4.38 -13.28 -6.69
N CYS A 23 3.52 -14.22 -7.10
CA CYS A 23 3.74 -15.66 -6.93
C CYS A 23 5.06 -16.14 -7.56
N ILE A 24 5.41 -15.60 -8.75
CA ILE A 24 6.66 -15.92 -9.45
C ILE A 24 7.88 -15.25 -8.78
N LYS A 25 7.79 -13.96 -8.42
CA LYS A 25 8.95 -13.21 -7.86
C LYS A 25 9.40 -13.76 -6.51
N ASP A 26 8.45 -14.08 -5.64
CA ASP A 26 8.73 -14.58 -4.29
C ASP A 26 9.00 -16.10 -4.27
N LYS A 27 9.05 -16.74 -5.45
CA LYS A 27 9.26 -18.18 -5.66
C LYS A 27 8.29 -19.04 -4.83
N LEU A 28 7.04 -18.60 -4.75
CA LEU A 28 5.96 -19.29 -4.04
C LEU A 28 5.43 -20.49 -4.85
N THR A 29 5.70 -20.50 -6.16
CA THR A 29 5.40 -21.63 -7.06
C THR A 29 6.52 -22.67 -7.01
N GLU A 30 6.23 -23.87 -6.50
CA GLU A 30 7.05 -25.05 -6.73
C GLU A 30 6.94 -25.52 -8.19
N SER A 31 7.99 -26.15 -8.72
CA SER A 31 7.97 -26.66 -10.11
C SER A 31 7.27 -28.01 -10.27
N ASP A 32 6.96 -28.69 -9.17
CA ASP A 32 6.24 -29.96 -9.13
C ASP A 32 4.84 -29.74 -8.52
N GLU A 33 3.83 -29.71 -9.39
CA GLU A 33 2.41 -29.49 -9.02
C GLU A 33 1.85 -30.56 -8.09
N GLU A 34 2.42 -31.78 -8.08
CA GLU A 34 1.98 -32.87 -7.20
C GLU A 34 2.61 -32.78 -5.79
N GLN A 35 3.63 -31.92 -5.64
CA GLN A 35 4.44 -31.76 -4.43
C GLN A 35 4.41 -30.34 -3.84
N CYS A 36 3.48 -29.49 -4.26
CA CYS A 36 3.26 -28.18 -3.64
C CYS A 36 2.59 -28.30 -2.26
N TRP A 37 2.59 -27.21 -1.48
CA TRP A 37 1.87 -27.13 -0.20
C TRP A 37 0.49 -26.50 -0.41
N ASN A 38 -0.58 -27.23 -0.10
CA ASN A 38 -1.97 -26.81 -0.35
C ASN A 38 -2.72 -26.38 0.93
N SER A 39 -2.01 -25.74 1.87
CA SER A 39 -2.50 -25.36 3.21
C SER A 39 -2.81 -26.52 4.17
N HIS A 40 -3.07 -27.74 3.68
CA HIS A 40 -3.35 -28.92 4.50
C HIS A 40 -2.24 -29.97 4.46
N ALA A 41 -1.65 -30.21 3.29
CA ALA A 41 -0.63 -31.23 3.08
C ALA A 41 0.33 -30.83 1.95
N LYS A 42 1.43 -31.60 1.81
CA LYS A 42 2.26 -31.58 0.61
C LYS A 42 1.59 -32.47 -0.44
N ALA A 43 0.70 -31.87 -1.23
CA ALA A 43 -0.14 -32.51 -2.23
C ALA A 43 -0.70 -31.47 -3.20
N ARG A 44 -1.13 -31.93 -4.37
CA ARG A 44 -1.76 -31.10 -5.41
C ARG A 44 -2.87 -30.18 -4.89
N TYR A 45 -2.93 -28.97 -5.42
CA TYR A 45 -4.06 -28.05 -5.25
C TYR A 45 -5.15 -28.37 -6.29
N PHE A 46 -6.38 -28.60 -5.82
CA PHE A 46 -7.52 -29.00 -6.66
C PHE A 46 -8.47 -27.88 -7.11
N PRO A 47 -8.73 -26.81 -6.33
CA PRO A 47 -9.63 -25.74 -6.78
C PRO A 47 -9.12 -25.02 -8.04
N GLU A 48 -10.05 -24.56 -8.88
CA GLU A 48 -9.72 -23.72 -10.04
C GLU A 48 -9.32 -22.31 -9.59
N VAL A 49 -8.40 -21.66 -10.32
CA VAL A 49 -8.01 -20.27 -10.07
C VAL A 49 -9.21 -19.35 -10.33
N VAL A 50 -9.59 -18.59 -9.29
CA VAL A 50 -10.72 -17.65 -9.35
C VAL A 50 -10.40 -16.50 -10.31
N LYS A 51 -11.38 -16.11 -11.14
CA LYS A 51 -11.23 -15.05 -12.15
C LYS A 51 -11.03 -13.66 -11.55
N ASP A 52 -10.37 -12.79 -12.32
CA ASP A 52 -10.11 -11.38 -12.00
C ASP A 52 -11.34 -10.61 -11.49
N GLY A 53 -11.12 -9.70 -10.53
CA GLY A 53 -12.09 -8.68 -10.13
C GLY A 53 -13.04 -9.09 -9.01
N LEU A 54 -13.48 -8.09 -8.24
CA LEU A 54 -14.16 -8.27 -6.94
C LEU A 54 -15.40 -9.18 -7.01
N THR A 55 -16.22 -9.08 -8.06
CA THR A 55 -17.46 -9.87 -8.18
C THR A 55 -17.22 -11.38 -8.30
N ASN A 56 -16.08 -11.79 -8.86
CA ASN A 56 -15.73 -13.19 -9.02
C ASN A 56 -15.19 -13.82 -7.72
N GLN A 57 -14.78 -12.99 -6.75
CA GLN A 57 -14.23 -13.43 -5.46
C GLN A 57 -15.31 -13.92 -4.47
N LEU A 58 -16.61 -13.79 -4.81
CA LEU A 58 -17.72 -14.29 -3.99
C LEU A 58 -17.60 -15.80 -3.69
N ASN A 59 -17.07 -16.57 -4.64
CA ASN A 59 -16.92 -18.03 -4.56
C ASN A 59 -15.46 -18.45 -4.34
N ASN A 60 -14.59 -17.56 -3.83
CA ASN A 60 -13.20 -17.91 -3.55
C ASN A 60 -13.11 -18.86 -2.34
N PRO A 61 -12.54 -20.08 -2.48
CA PRO A 61 -12.46 -21.04 -1.37
C PRO A 61 -11.46 -20.63 -0.28
N GLU A 62 -10.44 -19.85 -0.62
CA GLU A 62 -9.35 -19.50 0.30
C GLU A 62 -9.65 -18.25 1.15
N VAL A 63 -10.42 -17.30 0.61
CA VAL A 63 -10.71 -16.01 1.26
C VAL A 63 -12.16 -15.58 1.03
N ALA A 64 -12.92 -15.43 2.11
CA ALA A 64 -14.25 -14.83 2.07
C ALA A 64 -14.15 -13.30 1.87
N VAL A 65 -14.67 -12.80 0.74
CA VAL A 65 -14.63 -11.38 0.37
C VAL A 65 -16.03 -10.77 0.33
N ASP A 66 -16.24 -9.67 1.06
CA ASP A 66 -17.49 -8.90 0.99
C ASP A 66 -17.55 -8.03 -0.27
N ILE A 67 -18.21 -8.55 -1.29
CA ILE A 67 -18.39 -7.84 -2.57
C ILE A 67 -19.32 -6.62 -2.50
N THR A 68 -20.07 -6.45 -1.40
CA THR A 68 -21.08 -5.37 -1.28
C THR A 68 -20.48 -4.03 -0.88
N ARG A 69 -19.28 -4.03 -0.31
CA ARG A 69 -18.54 -2.84 0.16
C ARG A 69 -17.23 -2.67 -0.62
N PRO A 70 -17.28 -2.31 -1.92
CA PRO A 70 -16.08 -2.04 -2.71
C PRO A 70 -15.35 -0.81 -2.18
N ASP A 71 -14.01 -0.82 -2.29
CA ASP A 71 -13.14 0.29 -1.90
C ASP A 71 -13.50 1.59 -2.64
N THR A 72 -13.66 2.68 -1.88
CA THR A 72 -14.09 3.99 -2.39
C THR A 72 -12.99 4.72 -3.16
N LEU A 73 -11.73 4.57 -2.76
CA LEU A 73 -10.58 5.15 -3.45
C LEU A 73 -10.37 4.47 -4.82
N ILE A 74 -10.42 3.14 -4.87
CA ILE A 74 -10.36 2.38 -6.12
C ILE A 74 -11.52 2.78 -7.04
N ARG A 75 -12.74 2.93 -6.49
CA ARG A 75 -13.90 3.41 -7.27
C ARG A 75 -13.70 4.83 -7.80
N GLN A 76 -13.11 5.73 -7.02
CA GLN A 76 -12.75 7.09 -7.46
C GLN A 76 -11.75 7.04 -8.62
N GLN A 77 -10.66 6.26 -8.49
CA GLN A 77 -9.65 6.13 -9.55
C GLN A 77 -10.24 5.54 -10.84
N ILE A 78 -11.15 4.55 -10.74
CA ILE A 78 -11.88 4.02 -11.91
C ILE A 78 -12.71 5.11 -12.59
N MET A 79 -13.37 6.00 -11.83
CA MET A 79 -14.14 7.11 -12.41
C MET A 79 -13.22 8.16 -13.06
N THR A 80 -12.11 8.53 -12.43
CA THR A 80 -11.08 9.40 -13.02
C THR A 80 -10.57 8.84 -14.35
N LEU A 81 -10.23 7.54 -14.40
CA LEU A 81 -9.79 6.86 -15.61
C LEU A 81 -10.87 6.85 -16.71
N ARG A 82 -12.14 6.69 -16.36
CA ARG A 82 -13.27 6.78 -17.31
C ARG A 82 -13.40 8.19 -17.89
N VAL A 83 -13.34 9.23 -17.06
CA VAL A 83 -13.41 10.64 -17.51
C VAL A 83 -12.25 10.95 -18.45
N MET A 84 -11.01 10.61 -18.06
CA MET A 84 -9.83 10.82 -18.91
C MET A 84 -9.91 10.01 -20.22
N THR A 85 -10.42 8.78 -20.18
CA THR A 85 -10.64 7.97 -21.40
C THR A 85 -11.64 8.62 -22.34
N ASN A 86 -12.71 9.23 -21.82
CA ASN A 86 -13.68 9.95 -22.66
C ASN A 86 -13.10 11.26 -23.22
N LYS A 87 -12.34 12.02 -22.45
CA LYS A 87 -11.58 13.19 -22.96
C LYS A 87 -10.63 12.79 -24.10
N LEU A 88 -9.88 11.68 -23.95
CA LEU A 88 -9.01 11.17 -25.02
C LEU A 88 -9.77 10.71 -26.27
N LYS A 89 -10.96 10.10 -26.13
CA LYS A 89 -11.83 9.77 -27.28
C LYS A 89 -12.35 11.01 -27.99
N ASN A 90 -12.77 12.04 -27.24
CA ASN A 90 -13.24 13.29 -27.81
C ASN A 90 -12.12 13.99 -28.60
N ALA A 91 -10.93 14.14 -28.01
CA ALA A 91 -9.75 14.67 -28.70
C ALA A 91 -9.39 13.89 -29.97
N TYR A 92 -9.47 12.55 -29.94
CA TYR A 92 -9.22 11.71 -31.12
C TYR A 92 -10.24 11.94 -32.25
N ASN A 93 -11.50 12.21 -31.90
CA ASN A 93 -12.57 12.50 -32.86
C ASN A 93 -12.62 13.97 -33.30
N GLY A 94 -11.76 14.85 -32.76
CA GLY A 94 -11.79 16.29 -33.05
C GLY A 94 -12.83 17.10 -32.25
N ASN A 95 -13.45 16.50 -31.24
CA ASN A 95 -14.36 17.18 -30.32
C ASN A 95 -13.59 17.90 -29.20
N ASP A 96 -14.12 19.01 -28.71
CA ASP A 96 -13.56 19.71 -27.55
C ASP A 96 -13.63 18.83 -26.27
N ILE A 97 -12.58 18.91 -25.46
CA ILE A 97 -12.40 18.15 -24.21
C ILE A 97 -12.76 18.95 -22.94
N PHE A 98 -12.99 20.25 -23.08
CA PHE A 98 -13.32 21.18 -21.99
C PHE A 98 -14.80 21.58 -21.98
N PHE A 99 -15.47 21.58 -23.14
CA PHE A 99 -16.74 22.27 -23.37
C PHE A 99 -18.03 21.59 -22.87
N GLN A 100 -17.96 20.67 -21.90
CA GLN A 100 -19.16 19.94 -21.41
C GLN A 100 -19.24 19.78 -19.88
N ASP A 101 -18.35 20.42 -19.13
CA ASP A 101 -18.40 20.52 -17.65
C ASP A 101 -18.73 21.97 -17.20
N SER A 102 -18.94 22.89 -18.16
CA SER A 102 -19.08 24.34 -17.92
C SER A 102 -20.47 24.90 -18.24
N SER A 103 -21.43 24.06 -18.62
CA SER A 103 -22.82 24.47 -18.82
C SER A 103 -23.59 24.40 -17.49
N ASP A 104 -23.34 25.38 -16.63
CA ASP A 104 -24.04 25.63 -15.36
C ASP A 104 -25.45 26.22 -15.61
N GLU A 105 -26.29 25.47 -16.31
CA GLU A 105 -27.57 25.95 -16.87
C GLU A 105 -28.73 25.00 -16.47
N GLY A 106 -28.85 24.68 -15.18
CA GLY A 106 -29.75 23.62 -14.71
C GLY A 106 -30.19 23.74 -13.24
N SER A 107 -30.88 24.83 -12.89
CA SER A 107 -31.41 25.09 -11.53
C SER A 107 -32.09 23.88 -10.88
N GLY A 108 -31.52 23.43 -9.75
CA GLY A 108 -32.11 22.42 -8.86
C GLY A 108 -31.69 22.66 -7.41
N SER A 109 -32.51 23.37 -6.63
CA SER A 109 -32.22 23.67 -5.22
C SER A 109 -32.16 22.41 -4.35
N GLY A 110 -31.11 22.29 -3.52
CA GLY A 110 -30.88 21.10 -2.69
C GLY A 110 -29.86 21.30 -1.55
N SER A 111 -30.06 22.35 -0.76
CA SER A 111 -29.48 22.64 0.57
C SER A 111 -28.41 21.70 1.18
N GLY A 112 -27.24 22.28 1.52
CA GLY A 112 -26.59 22.03 2.82
C GLY A 112 -25.27 21.26 2.85
N CYS A 113 -24.15 21.96 2.68
CA CYS A 113 -22.83 21.54 3.16
C CYS A 113 -22.24 22.64 4.07
N PRO A 114 -21.96 22.37 5.36
CA PRO A 114 -21.18 23.28 6.18
C PRO A 114 -19.68 23.11 5.91
N GLU A 115 -18.94 24.23 5.86
CA GLU A 115 -17.47 24.34 5.97
C GLU A 115 -16.61 23.45 5.04
N GLY A 116 -15.89 24.07 4.09
CA GLY A 116 -14.68 23.47 3.51
C GLY A 116 -14.62 23.21 1.99
N CYS A 117 -15.49 23.81 1.17
CA CYS A 117 -15.35 23.71 -0.29
C CYS A 117 -14.43 24.81 -0.85
N THR A 118 -13.11 24.61 -0.74
CA THR A 118 -12.12 25.34 -1.53
C THR A 118 -11.51 24.40 -2.56
N THR A 119 -11.81 24.60 -3.85
CA THR A 119 -11.15 23.92 -4.96
C THR A 119 -9.75 24.48 -5.18
N GLU A 120 -8.81 24.11 -4.31
CA GLU A 120 -7.38 24.33 -4.49
C GLU A 120 -6.70 22.97 -4.73
N PHE A 121 -6.05 22.83 -5.89
CA PHE A 121 -5.37 21.60 -6.29
C PHE A 121 -4.03 21.47 -5.56
N VAL A 122 -4.03 20.93 -4.34
CA VAL A 122 -2.79 20.61 -3.63
C VAL A 122 -2.14 19.37 -4.25
N PHE A 123 -1.17 19.60 -5.13
CA PHE A 123 -0.23 18.57 -5.59
C PHE A 123 0.67 18.16 -4.42
N VAL A 124 0.29 17.11 -3.68
CA VAL A 124 1.19 16.47 -2.73
C VAL A 124 2.22 15.66 -3.51
N GLY A 125 3.31 16.33 -3.89
CA GLY A 125 4.51 15.67 -4.37
C GLY A 125 5.10 14.80 -3.25
N SER A 126 5.17 13.49 -3.47
CA SER A 126 5.85 12.58 -2.54
C SER A 126 7.37 12.75 -2.67
N GLU A 127 7.93 13.76 -2.01
CA GLU A 127 9.37 13.80 -1.77
C GLU A 127 9.76 12.68 -0.81
N ALA A 128 10.71 11.85 -1.24
CA ALA A 128 11.25 10.79 -0.40
C ALA A 128 12.09 11.42 0.74
N PRO A 129 12.05 10.88 1.96
CA PRO A 129 12.78 11.46 3.08
C PRO A 129 14.28 11.29 2.87
N VAL A 130 14.96 12.40 2.55
CA VAL A 130 16.42 12.46 2.59
C VAL A 130 16.84 12.42 4.05
N VAL A 131 17.32 11.25 4.49
CA VAL A 131 17.91 11.08 5.82
C VAL A 131 19.20 11.88 5.89
N GLY A 132 19.11 13.10 6.42
CA GLY A 132 20.26 13.91 6.78
C GLY A 132 20.99 13.28 7.96
N ALA A 133 22.09 12.59 7.68
CA ALA A 133 23.01 12.13 8.71
C ALA A 133 23.91 13.29 9.15
N ASP A 134 23.46 14.08 10.14
CA ASP A 134 24.34 15.02 10.82
C ASP A 134 25.00 14.37 12.05
N ARG A 135 26.30 14.63 12.20
CA ARG A 135 27.18 14.15 13.25
C ARG A 135 27.94 15.36 13.80
N SER A 136 27.56 15.85 14.97
CA SER A 136 28.43 16.68 15.82
C SER A 136 28.01 16.58 17.29
N ASP A 137 28.91 16.09 18.14
CA ASP A 137 28.88 16.37 19.59
C ASP A 137 29.42 17.79 19.86
N GLU A 138 28.97 18.47 20.91
CA GLU A 138 29.81 18.87 22.07
C GLU A 138 28.97 19.62 23.16
N ARG A 139 29.44 19.59 24.41
CA ARG A 139 28.75 20.05 25.64
C ARG A 139 28.97 21.54 25.97
N VAL A 140 28.00 22.20 26.62
CA VAL A 140 28.21 23.15 27.76
C VAL A 140 27.01 23.09 28.73
N SER A 141 27.23 23.31 30.04
CA SER A 141 26.24 23.18 31.14
C SER A 141 25.90 24.51 31.86
N ALA A 142 24.91 24.45 32.78
CA ALA A 142 24.52 25.42 33.83
C ALA A 142 23.60 26.60 33.40
N ALA A 143 22.59 27.08 34.15
CA ALA A 143 21.89 26.66 35.40
C ALA A 143 20.47 27.35 35.40
N ALA A 144 19.50 27.18 36.32
CA ALA A 144 19.33 26.47 37.60
C ALA A 144 17.87 25.89 37.65
N GLY A 145 17.14 25.61 38.75
CA GLY A 145 17.33 25.65 40.20
C GLY A 145 16.00 25.31 40.95
N SER A 146 16.07 24.70 42.15
CA SER A 146 14.96 24.35 43.10
C SER A 146 13.81 23.42 42.62
N ALA A 147 13.17 22.57 43.43
CA ALA A 147 13.49 21.94 44.74
C ALA A 147 12.51 20.75 44.99
N SER A 148 12.91 19.76 45.81
CA SER A 148 12.15 18.72 46.58
C SER A 148 10.86 18.06 46.00
N HIS A 149 10.58 16.75 46.14
CA HIS A 149 10.51 15.92 47.35
C HIS A 149 10.53 14.38 47.00
N PRO A 150 10.44 13.39 47.92
CA PRO A 150 11.55 12.45 48.03
C PRO A 150 11.27 10.95 47.79
N SER A 151 12.38 10.23 47.59
CA SER A 151 12.71 8.88 48.11
C SER A 151 11.69 7.72 47.98
N ARG A 152 12.07 6.72 47.17
CA ARG A 152 12.03 5.30 47.59
C ARG A 152 13.19 4.53 46.99
N THR A 153 14.13 4.14 47.85
CA THR A 153 15.32 3.35 47.51
C THR A 153 15.02 1.85 47.52
N SER A 154 15.53 1.09 46.55
CA SER A 154 15.98 -0.31 46.72
C SER A 154 16.76 -0.76 45.47
N LEU A 155 18.09 -0.77 45.57
CA LEU A 155 18.98 -1.54 44.68
C LEU A 155 18.99 -3.00 45.17
N PRO A 156 19.33 -3.97 44.29
CA PRO A 156 20.72 -4.45 44.35
C PRO A 156 21.37 -4.83 43.01
N LEU A 157 22.70 -4.70 43.03
CA LEU A 157 23.75 -5.40 42.28
C LEU A 157 23.52 -5.85 40.82
N LEU A 158 24.31 -5.24 39.94
CA LEU A 158 24.93 -5.93 38.82
C LEU A 158 25.93 -6.98 39.31
N LEU A 159 25.99 -8.14 38.66
CA LEU A 159 27.17 -9.00 38.62
C LEU A 159 27.40 -9.44 37.16
N THR A 160 28.67 -9.43 36.77
CA THR A 160 29.15 -9.58 35.38
C THR A 160 30.13 -10.75 35.26
N PHE A 161 30.47 -11.12 34.01
CA PHE A 161 31.44 -12.17 33.63
C PHE A 161 31.03 -13.62 34.00
N SER A 162 31.42 -14.68 33.29
CA SER A 162 32.29 -14.80 32.09
C SER A 162 31.99 -16.10 31.32
N LEU A 163 32.25 -16.10 30.01
CA LEU A 163 32.41 -17.32 29.21
C LEU A 163 33.80 -17.94 29.47
N THR A 164 33.85 -19.18 29.95
CA THR A 164 34.95 -20.13 29.67
C THR A 164 34.41 -21.56 29.56
N ALA A 165 35.05 -22.36 28.71
CA ALA A 165 34.62 -23.70 28.33
C ALA A 165 35.38 -24.81 29.09
N LEU A 166 35.15 -26.05 28.64
CA LEU A 166 35.87 -27.30 28.90
C LEU A 166 35.46 -28.19 30.10
N SER A 167 34.98 -29.38 29.70
CA SER A 167 35.34 -30.71 30.20
C SER A 167 35.14 -31.10 31.69
N TRP A 168 34.16 -31.96 31.94
CA TRP A 168 34.35 -33.42 32.16
C TRP A 168 32.96 -34.10 32.22
N SER A 169 32.67 -35.18 31.49
CA SER A 169 33.18 -36.57 31.56
C SER A 169 32.29 -37.49 32.40
N ARG A 170 31.92 -38.63 31.82
CA ARG A 170 31.21 -39.80 32.39
C ARG A 170 29.76 -39.63 32.87
N ARG A 171 28.83 -40.18 32.08
CA ARG A 171 28.44 -41.59 32.23
C ARG A 171 28.49 -42.29 30.87
#